data_AF-A0AAU6K2U7-F1
#
_entry.id   AF-A0AAU6K2U7-F1
#
_cell.length_a   1.000
_cell.length_b   1.000
_cell.length_c   1.000
_cell.angle_alpha   90.00
_cell.angle_beta   90.00
_cell.angle_gamma   90.00
#
_symmetry.space_group_name_H-M   'P 1'
#
loop_
_entity.id
_entity.type
_entity.pdbx_description
1 polymer ?
#
loop_
_entity_poly.entity_id
_entity_poly.type
_entity_poly.pdbx_seq_one_letter_code
_entity_poly.pdbx_strand_id
1 'polypeptide(L)'
;MTASLRTAAETGAYATVWSVLEVALPRLLRDPVVRGTGALLALGVDCASRCAAKGRIPEVTTAAVRTGSSQVVKNARLLRDVLG
;
A
#
# COMPACT_ATOMS: atom_id res chain seq x y z
N MET A 1 13.99 3.76 4.35
CA MET A 1 12.67 4.35 4.69
C MET A 1 11.67 3.32 5.20
N THR A 2 11.41 2.22 4.49
CA THR A 2 10.45 1.18 4.92
C THR A 2 10.77 0.54 6.28
N ALA A 3 12.05 0.40 6.64
CA ALA A 3 12.45 -0.15 7.95
C ALA A 3 11.99 0.73 9.13
N SER A 4 12.16 2.05 9.04
CA SER A 4 11.75 3.00 10.10
C SER A 4 10.23 3.02 10.28
N LEU A 5 9.47 2.95 9.18
CA LEU A 5 8.01 2.83 9.24
C LEU A 5 7.55 1.49 9.81
N ARG A 6 8.28 0.41 9.54
CA ARG A 6 8.00 -0.91 10.11
C ARG A 6 8.19 -0.91 11.62
N THR A 7 9.29 -0.35 12.12
CA THR A 7 9.52 -0.21 13.57
C THR A 7 8.46 0.64 14.25
N ALA A 8 8.00 1.73 13.60
CA ALA A 8 6.90 2.55 14.13
C ALA A 8 5.53 1.81 14.09
N ALA A 9 5.32 0.93 13.11
CA ALA A 9 4.13 0.10 13.06
C ALA A 9 4.16 -0.95 14.19
N GLU A 10 5.33 -1.55 14.45
CA GLU A 10 5.55 -2.54 15.52
C GLU A 10 5.26 -2.00 16.93
N THR A 11 5.36 -0.68 17.16
CA THR A 11 4.95 -0.04 18.41
C THR A 11 3.43 0.20 18.53
N GLY A 12 2.63 -0.30 17.57
CA GLY A 12 1.17 -0.25 17.57
C GLY A 12 0.57 0.85 16.68
N ALA A 13 1.40 1.67 16.01
CA ALA A 13 0.92 2.78 15.19
C ALA A 13 0.52 2.37 13.75
N TYR A 14 0.02 1.14 13.54
CA TYR A 14 -0.40 0.64 12.22
C TYR A 14 -1.45 1.54 11.57
N ALA A 15 -2.41 2.07 12.34
CA ALA A 15 -3.44 2.98 11.83
C ALA A 15 -2.86 4.33 11.37
N THR A 16 -1.88 4.88 12.10
CA THR A 16 -1.19 6.12 11.73
C THR A 16 -0.33 5.93 10.48
N VAL A 17 0.43 4.84 10.42
CA VAL A 17 1.23 4.47 9.24
C VAL A 17 0.33 4.27 8.03
N TRP A 18 -0.79 3.56 8.20
CA TRP A 18 -1.79 3.39 7.16
C TRP A 18 -2.34 4.73 6.67
N SER A 19 -2.74 5.63 7.59
CA SER A 19 -3.30 6.94 7.23
C SER A 19 -2.34 7.77 6.36
N VAL A 20 -1.04 7.73 6.67
CA VAL A 20 -0.01 8.41 5.85
C VAL A 20 0.15 7.72 4.49
N LEU A 21 0.18 6.39 4.47
CA LEU A 21 0.31 5.61 3.23
C LEU A 21 -0.89 5.80 2.32
N GLU A 22 -2.11 5.81 2.85
CA GLU A 22 -3.36 6.00 2.12
C GLU A 22 -3.33 7.32 1.32
N VAL A 23 -2.86 8.41 1.94
CA VAL A 23 -2.71 9.72 1.27
C VAL A 23 -1.57 9.72 0.25
N ALA A 24 -0.49 8.98 0.51
CA ALA A 24 0.69 8.94 -0.36
C ALA A 24 0.53 8.00 -1.57
N LEU A 25 -0.24 6.91 -1.43
CA LEU A 25 -0.40 5.84 -2.42
C LEU A 25 -0.82 6.35 -3.81
N PRO A 26 -1.81 7.25 -3.96
CA PRO A 26 -2.17 7.83 -5.25
C PRO A 26 -1.01 8.50 -5.97
N ARG A 27 -0.11 9.17 -5.24
CA ARG A 27 1.05 9.86 -5.81
C ARG A 27 2.17 8.90 -6.17
N LEU A 28 2.37 7.85 -5.39
CA LEU A 28 3.41 6.83 -5.62
C LEU A 28 3.09 5.90 -6.80
N LEU A 29 1.80 5.76 -7.12
CA LEU A 29 1.30 4.91 -8.21
C LEU A 29 1.12 5.65 -9.54
N ARG A 30 1.17 6.99 -9.54
CA ARG A 30 1.21 7.78 -10.77
C ARG A 30 2.49 7.52 -11.55
N ASP A 31 2.41 7.64 -12.87
CA ASP A 31 3.58 7.53 -13.75
C ASP A 31 4.45 8.80 -13.68
N PRO A 32 5.80 8.67 -13.58
CA PRO A 32 6.55 7.43 -13.47
C PRO A 32 6.43 6.79 -12.07
N VAL A 33 6.18 5.48 -12.02
CA VAL A 33 6.09 4.75 -10.75
C VAL A 33 7.41 4.87 -9.99
N VAL A 34 7.34 5.37 -8.76
CA VAL A 34 8.53 5.59 -7.92
C VAL A 34 9.22 4.26 -7.59
N ARG A 35 10.57 4.24 -7.62
CA ARG A 35 11.33 3.06 -7.18
C ARG A 35 11.01 2.74 -5.72
N GLY A 36 10.75 1.46 -5.43
CA GLY A 36 10.41 1.01 -4.08
C GLY A 36 8.91 1.00 -3.74
N THR A 37 8.04 1.46 -4.65
CA THR A 37 6.57 1.40 -4.48
C THR A 37 6.07 -0.01 -4.18
N GLY A 38 6.69 -1.06 -4.72
CA GLY A 38 6.35 -2.45 -4.41
C GLY A 38 6.51 -2.81 -2.93
N ALA A 39 7.58 -2.35 -2.28
CA ALA A 39 7.83 -2.58 -0.86
C ALA A 39 6.91 -1.73 0.03
N LEU A 40 6.58 -0.50 -0.39
CA LEU A 40 5.61 0.35 0.31
C LEU A 40 4.19 -0.21 0.22
N LEU A 41 3.78 -0.76 -0.93
CA LEU A 41 2.51 -1.46 -1.07
C LEU A 41 2.44 -2.68 -0.15
N ALA A 42 3.52 -3.48 -0.05
CA ALA A 42 3.56 -4.61 0.88
C ALA A 42 3.36 -4.17 2.34
N LEU A 43 3.97 -3.06 2.74
CA LEU A 43 3.76 -2.47 4.06
C LEU A 43 2.32 -1.96 4.25
N GLY A 44 1.76 -1.33 3.21
CA GLY A 44 0.37 -0.88 3.20
C GLY A 44 -0.61 -2.03 3.38
N VAL A 45 -0.38 -3.18 2.72
CA VAL A 45 -1.18 -4.40 2.90
C VAL A 45 -1.16 -4.86 4.36
N ASP A 46 0.03 -4.99 4.98
CA ASP A 46 0.15 -5.43 6.38
C ASP A 46 -0.52 -4.43 7.34
N CYS A 47 -0.32 -3.13 7.14
CA CYS A 47 -0.94 -2.10 7.97
C CYS A 47 -2.47 -2.09 7.82
N ALA A 48 -2.99 -2.04 6.59
CA ALA A 48 -4.43 -2.06 6.29
C ALA A 48 -5.10 -3.32 6.86
N SER A 49 -4.45 -4.47 6.75
CA SER A 49 -4.98 -5.74 7.27
C SER A 49 -5.10 -5.70 8.79
N ARG A 50 -4.09 -5.17 9.49
CA ARG A 50 -4.07 -5.10 10.95
C ARG A 50 -5.02 -4.06 11.54
N CYS A 51 -5.22 -2.93 10.86
CA CYS A 51 -6.18 -1.92 11.30
C CYS A 51 -7.59 -2.11 10.70
N ALA A 52 -7.82 -3.21 9.97
CA ALA A 52 -9.07 -3.49 9.27
C ALA A 52 -9.56 -2.30 8.41
N ALA A 53 -8.62 -1.62 7.73
CA ALA A 53 -8.94 -0.49 6.87
C ALA A 53 -9.91 -0.90 5.76
N LYS A 54 -10.82 0.02 5.40
CA LYS A 54 -11.82 -0.18 4.35
C LYS A 54 -11.87 1.04 3.45
N GLY A 55 -12.23 0.82 2.20
CA GLY A 55 -12.43 1.89 1.22
C GLY A 55 -11.91 1.53 -0.15
N ARG A 56 -11.90 2.52 -1.06
CA ARG A 56 -11.40 2.32 -2.42
C ARG A 56 -10.40 3.41 -2.77
N ILE A 57 -9.22 2.97 -3.19
CA ILE A 57 -8.21 3.85 -3.78
C ILE A 57 -8.19 3.57 -5.29
N PRO A 58 -8.65 4.51 -6.15
CA PRO A 58 -8.74 4.31 -7.60
C PRO A 58 -7.40 3.93 -8.24
N GLU A 59 -6.30 4.52 -7.79
CA GLU A 59 -4.96 4.25 -8.30
C GLU A 59 -4.48 2.85 -7.93
N VAL A 60 -4.82 2.34 -6.74
CA VAL A 60 -4.56 0.94 -6.34
C VAL A 60 -5.37 0.00 -7.22
N THR A 61 -6.64 0.32 -7.48
CA THR A 61 -7.50 -0.49 -8.36
C THR A 61 -6.95 -0.52 -9.79
N THR A 62 -6.50 0.63 -10.30
CA THR A 62 -5.88 0.77 -11.62
C THR A 62 -4.57 -0.02 -11.70
N ALA A 63 -3.73 0.04 -10.66
CA ALA A 63 -2.51 -0.75 -10.58
C ALA A 63 -2.79 -2.26 -10.48
N ALA A 64 -3.88 -2.66 -9.82
CA ALA A 64 -4.26 -4.06 -9.65
C ALA A 64 -4.72 -4.73 -10.97
N VAL A 65 -5.32 -3.96 -11.89
CA VAL A 65 -5.77 -4.45 -13.21
C VAL A 65 -4.69 -4.42 -14.28
N ARG A 66 -3.53 -3.81 -14.02
CA ARG A 66 -2.39 -3.84 -14.95
C ARG A 66 -1.97 -5.28 -15.26
N THR A 67 -1.57 -5.52 -16.51
CA THR A 67 -1.00 -6.79 -16.96
C THR A 67 0.43 -6.96 -16.44
N GLY A 68 0.82 -8.22 -16.20
CA GLY A 68 2.14 -8.57 -15.68
C GLY A 68 2.13 -9.05 -14.22
N SER A 69 3.31 -9.47 -13.75
CA SER A 69 3.51 -10.13 -12.46
C SER A 69 4.45 -9.36 -11.53
N SER A 70 4.63 -8.06 -11.79
CA SER A 70 5.49 -7.20 -10.97
C SER A 70 5.00 -7.16 -9.53
N GLN A 71 5.93 -6.96 -8.60
CA GLN A 71 5.61 -6.87 -7.18
C GLN A 71 4.58 -5.76 -6.89
N VAL A 72 4.61 -4.66 -7.66
CA VAL A 72 3.63 -3.58 -7.58
C VAL A 72 2.22 -4.09 -7.91
N VAL A 73 2.05 -4.80 -9.04
CA VAL A 73 0.73 -5.34 -9.44
C VAL A 73 0.21 -6.35 -8.42
N LYS A 74 1.07 -7.27 -7.95
CA LYS A 74 0.71 -8.27 -6.94
C LYS A 74 0.24 -7.61 -5.64
N ASN A 75 1.01 -6.67 -5.10
CA ASN A 75 0.66 -6.02 -3.84
C ASN A 75 -0.52 -5.05 -3.98
N ALA A 76 -0.72 -4.45 -5.15
CA ALA A 76 -1.91 -3.64 -5.43
C ALA A 76 -3.20 -4.48 -5.41
N ARG A 77 -3.17 -5.71 -5.97
CA ARG A 77 -4.29 -6.66 -5.88
C ARG A 77 -4.59 -7.03 -4.44
N LEU A 78 -3.57 -7.46 -3.69
CA LEU A 78 -3.70 -7.78 -2.26
C LEU A 78 -4.28 -6.60 -1.47
N LEU A 79 -3.79 -5.39 -1.73
CA LEU A 79 -4.26 -4.21 -1.01
C LEU A 79 -5.72 -3.91 -1.33
N ARG A 80 -6.12 -3.98 -2.61
CA ARG A 80 -7.52 -3.82 -3.01
C ARG A 80 -8.42 -4.84 -2.29
N ASP A 81 -7.99 -6.10 -2.22
CA ASP A 81 -8.78 -7.17 -1.62
C ASP A 81 -8.91 -7.00 -0.09
N VAL A 82 -7.90 -6.44 0.59
CA VAL A 82 -7.96 -6.09 2.03
C VAL A 82 -8.99 -4.97 2.29
N LEU A 83 -9.01 -3.96 1.43
CA LEU A 83 -9.86 -2.78 1.59
C LEU A 83 -11.35 -3.03 1.31
N GLY A 84 -11.68 -4.13 0.62
CA GLY A 84 -13.06 -4.53 0.30
C GLY A 84 -13.53 -4.03 -1.06
#